data_AF-A0A2G2K7P2-F1
#
_entry.id   AF-A0A2G2K7P2-F1
#
_cell.length_a   1.000
_cell.length_b   1.000
_cell.length_c   1.000
_cell.angle_alpha   90.00
_cell.angle_beta   90.00
_cell.angle_gamma   90.00
#
_symmetry.space_group_name_H-M   'P 1'
#
loop_
_entity.id
_entity.type
_entity.pdbx_description
1 polymer ?
#
loop_
_entity_poly.entity_id
_entity_poly.type
_entity_poly.pdbx_seq_one_letter_code
_entity_poly.pdbx_strand_id
1 'polypeptide(L)' 'MNTLTEVENKIHDIINNLKHITFEKLPNEYVASLVDSKGNKIVRGYGSTTIEAINDLHSNLL' A
#
# COMPACT_ATOMS: atom_id res chain seq x y z
N MET A 1 -1.11 23.72 -1.28
CA MET A 1 -1.26 22.29 -0.91
C MET A 1 -0.07 21.55 -1.53
N ASN A 2 0.60 20.64 -0.80
CA ASN A 2 1.78 19.94 -1.31
C ASN A 2 1.34 18.86 -2.32
N THR A 3 1.99 18.79 -3.48
CA THR A 3 1.69 17.82 -4.55
C THR A 3 1.73 16.38 -4.06
N LEU A 4 2.62 16.03 -3.11
CA LEU A 4 2.65 14.68 -2.51
C LEU A 4 1.35 14.36 -1.76
N THR A 5 0.84 15.33 -0.98
CA THR A 5 -0.39 15.16 -0.21
C THR A 5 -1.61 14.96 -1.11
N GLU A 6 -1.66 15.63 -2.27
CA GLU A 6 -2.73 15.39 -3.26
C GLU A 6 -2.66 13.98 -3.86
N VAL A 7 -1.44 13.48 -4.12
CA VAL A 7 -1.24 12.11 -4.63
C VAL A 7 -1.64 11.08 -3.59
N GLU A 8 -1.25 11.26 -2.32
CA GLU A 8 -1.62 10.35 -1.23
C GLU A 8 -3.14 10.26 -1.03
N ASN A 9 -3.84 11.39 -1.12
CA ASN A 9 -5.29 11.43 -1.03
C ASN A 9 -5.96 10.67 -2.18
N LYS A 10 -5.49 10.90 -3.43
CA LYS A 10 -5.99 10.15 -4.59
C LYS A 10 -5.71 8.65 -4.47
N ILE A 11 -4.55 8.28 -3.92
CA ILE A 11 -4.20 6.89 -3.64
C ILE A 11 -5.22 6.29 -2.66
N HIS A 12 -5.57 6.98 -1.58
CA HIS A 12 -6.61 6.51 -0.65
C HIS A 12 -7.96 6.28 -1.33
N ASP A 13 -8.35 7.14 -2.26
CA ASP A 13 -9.61 6.99 -3.01
C ASP A 13 -9.62 5.75 -3.91
N ILE A 14 -8.48 5.43 -4.55
CA ILE A 14 -8.39 4.29 -5.47
C ILE A 14 -8.09 2.97 -4.78
N ILE A 15 -7.47 2.99 -3.59
CA ILE A 15 -7.01 1.79 -2.88
C ILE A 15 -8.12 0.76 -2.68
N ASN A 16 -9.33 1.22 -2.36
CA ASN A 16 -10.49 0.35 -2.15
C ASN A 16 -10.89 -0.44 -3.42
N ASN A 17 -10.39 -0.04 -4.59
CA ASN A 17 -10.63 -0.73 -5.87
C ASN A 17 -9.56 -1.79 -6.20
N LEU A 18 -8.47 -1.88 -5.42
CA LEU A 18 -7.39 -2.82 -5.65
C LEU A 18 -7.71 -4.18 -5.02
N LYS A 19 -8.41 -5.04 -5.77
CA LYS A 19 -8.90 -6.36 -5.30
C LYS A 19 -7.83 -7.28 -4.68
N HIS A 20 -6.58 -7.14 -5.11
CA HIS A 20 -5.47 -8.00 -4.70
C HIS A 20 -4.43 -7.26 -3.85
N ILE A 21 -4.71 -6.04 -3.41
CA ILE A 21 -3.82 -5.31 -2.50
C ILE A 21 -4.61 -4.85 -1.29
N THR A 22 -4.13 -5.22 -0.10
CA THR A 22 -4.67 -4.73 1.17
C THR A 22 -3.74 -3.71 1.79
N PHE A 23 -4.32 -2.75 2.49
CA PHE A 23 -3.58 -1.67 3.15
C PHE A 23 -3.94 -1.65 4.63
N GLU A 24 -2.92 -1.59 5.47
CA GLU A 24 -3.05 -1.53 6.92
C GLU A 24 -2.26 -0.35 7.44
N LYS A 25 -2.90 0.46 8.29
CA LYS A 25 -2.21 1.49 9.08
C LYS A 25 -1.94 0.92 10.46
N LEU A 26 -0.67 0.66 10.74
CA LEU A 26 -0.19 0.28 12.06
C LEU A 26 0.25 1.55 12.83
N PRO A 27 0.47 1.47 14.16
CA PRO A 27 0.77 2.66 14.97
C PRO A 27 1.96 3.49 14.46
N ASN A 28 2.98 2.85 13.87
CA ASN A 28 4.22 3.50 13.45
C ASN A 28 4.53 3.30 11.95
N GLU A 29 3.67 2.61 11.20
CA GLU A 29 3.99 2.24 9.81
C GLU A 29 2.71 1.99 8.99
N TYR A 30 2.88 2.09 7.68
CA TYR A 30 1.93 1.69 6.66
C TYR A 30 2.39 0.38 6.05
N VAL A 31 1.45 -0.54 5.85
CA VAL A 31 1.72 -1.84 5.26
C VAL A 31 0.84 -2.03 4.03
N ALA A 32 1.47 -2.29 2.88
CA ALA A 32 0.80 -2.76 1.68
C ALA A 32 1.04 -4.27 1.57
N SER A 33 0.02 -5.07 1.27
CA SER A 33 0.17 -6.51 1.08
C SER A 33 -0.48 -6.96 -0.22
N LEU A 34 0.24 -7.74 -1.02
CA LEU A 34 -0.32 -8.48 -2.14
C LEU A 34 -1.04 -9.71 -1.59
N VAL A 35 -2.31 -9.87 -1.94
CA VAL A 35 -3.14 -11.00 -1.50
C VAL A 35 -3.61 -11.85 -2.67
N ASP A 36 -3.60 -13.16 -2.48
CA ASP A 36 -4.17 -14.10 -3.45
C ASP A 36 -5.71 -14.04 -3.48
N SER A 37 -6.33 -14.84 -4.35
CA SER A 37 -7.79 -14.94 -4.45
C SER A 37 -8.48 -15.52 -3.21
N LYS A 38 -7.72 -16.07 -2.27
CA LYS A 38 -8.19 -16.61 -0.99
C LYS A 38 -7.92 -15.65 0.18
N GLY A 39 -7.28 -14.51 -0.07
CA GLY A 39 -6.92 -13.52 0.95
C GLY A 39 -5.59 -13.81 1.67
N ASN A 40 -4.80 -14.79 1.21
CA ASN A 40 -3.50 -15.05 1.80
C ASN A 40 -2.49 -13.98 1.36
N LYS A 41 -1.78 -13.40 2.33
CA LYS A 41 -0.72 -12.41 2.08
C LYS A 41 0.50 -13.10 1.48
N ILE A 42 0.86 -12.71 0.25
CA ILE A 42 1.98 -13.29 -0.51
C ILE A 42 3.26 -12.50 -0.25
N VAL A 43 3.20 -11.18 -0.46
CA VAL A 43 4.32 -10.24 -0.30
C VAL A 43 3.80 -9.02 0.44
N ARG A 44 4.66 -8.41 1.26
CA ARG A 44 4.36 -7.18 1.99
C ARG A 44 5.38 -6.12 1.66
N GLY A 45 4.96 -4.87 1.73
CA GLY A 45 5.82 -3.70 1.74
C GLY A 45 5.49 -2.80 2.91
N TYR A 46 6.51 -2.11 3.39
CA TYR A 46 6.49 -1.30 4.62
C TYR A 46 6.95 0.12 4.35
N GLY A 47 6.40 1.09 5.09
CA GLY A 47 6.80 2.48 4.94
C GLY A 47 6.20 3.42 5.98
N SER A 48 6.74 4.62 6.05
CA SER A 48 6.20 5.72 6.87
C SER A 48 4.99 6.38 6.20
N THR A 49 4.81 6.14 4.90
CA THR A 49 3.67 6.58 4.10
C THR A 49 3.10 5.42 3.29
N THR A 50 1.86 5.56 2.82
CA THR A 50 1.24 4.60 1.88
C THR A 50 2.09 4.43 0.61
N ILE A 51 2.70 5.51 0.11
CA ILE A 51 3.55 5.47 -1.10
C ILE A 51 4.82 4.66 -0.83
N GLU A 52 5.48 4.88 0.31
CA GLU A 52 6.66 4.11 0.70
C GLU A 52 6.33 2.61 0.80
N ALA A 53 5.21 2.26 1.44
CA ALA A 53 4.78 0.87 1.56
C ALA A 53 4.49 0.21 0.19
N ILE A 54 3.90 0.94 -0.76
CA ILE A 54 3.69 0.47 -2.13
C ILE A 54 5.02 0.24 -2.85
N ASN A 55 5.95 1.20 -2.74
CA ASN A 55 7.25 1.10 -3.40
C ASN A 55 8.11 -0.04 -2.84
N ASP A 56 8.07 -0.26 -1.53
CA ASP A 56 8.73 -1.39 -0.89
C ASP A 56 8.13 -2.73 -1.37
N LEU A 57 6.79 -2.82 -1.44
CA LEU A 57 6.11 -3.99 -1.99
C LEU A 57 6.52 -4.24 -3.45
N HIS A 58 6.57 -3.20 -4.28
CA HIS A 58 7.01 -3.32 -5.68
C HIS A 58 8.46 -3.79 -5.80
N SER A 59 9.35 -3.32 -4.92
CA SER A 59 10.75 -3.72 -4.90
C SER A 59 10.92 -5.19 -4.56
N ASN A 60 10.05 -5.74 -3.70
CA ASN A 60 10.02 -7.16 -3.36
C ASN A 60 9.49 -8.08 -4.48
N LEU A 61 9.07 -7.52 -5.63
CA LEU A 61 8.59 -8.26 -6.80
C LEU A 61 9.57 -8.26 -7.99
N LEU A 62 10.71 -7.56 -7.86
CA LEU A 62 11.77 -7.47 -8.86
C LEU A 62 12.86 -8.52 -8.60
#